data_AF-A0A5K1BZS9-F1
#
_entry.id   AF-A0A5K1BZS9-F1
#
_cell.length_a   1.000
_cell.length_b   1.000
_cell.length_c   1.000
_cell.angle_alpha   90.00
_cell.angle_beta   90.00
_cell.angle_gamma   90.00
#
_symmetry.space_group_name_H-M   'P 1'
#
loop_
_entity.id
_entity.type
_entity.pdbx_description
1 polymer ?
#
loop_
_entity_poly.entity_id
_entity_poly.type
_entity_poly.pdbx_seq_one_letter_code
_entity_poly.pdbx_strand_id
1 'polypeptide(L)'
;YIPPAFARLIVDDASDGASLNTSVGCYQNIEVLKDSYSMFFHNGWRAFVEHHSLQIEEFLVFRYDGDMQFDVKIFDRSGCEKICFKPVQMDDKKSISCNLMKSVSRSDGYMCDLEVSRNECHGEVSQDSCRRSRKKCNSSKNFVVK
;
A
#
# COMPACT_ATOMS: atom_id res chain seq x y z
N TYR A 1 -6.41 11.72 6.53
CA TYR A 1 -6.04 13.05 6.01
C TYR A 1 -4.53 13.11 5.82
N ILE A 2 -4.06 13.75 4.74
CA ILE A 2 -2.64 14.01 4.53
C ILE A 2 -2.24 15.18 5.44
N PRO A 3 -1.19 15.04 6.28
CA PRO A 3 -0.78 16.11 7.18
C PRO A 3 -0.55 17.43 6.43
N PRO A 4 -1.06 18.58 6.93
CA PRO A 4 -0.95 19.85 6.21
C PRO A 4 0.49 20.27 5.87
N ALA A 5 1.45 19.93 6.74
CA ALA A 5 2.87 20.16 6.48
C ALA A 5 3.37 19.38 5.26
N PHE A 6 2.87 18.15 5.06
CA PHE A 6 3.21 17.32 3.92
C PHE A 6 2.45 17.72 2.66
N ALA A 7 1.17 18.06 2.77
CA ALA A 7 0.34 18.49 1.63
C ALA A 7 0.97 19.68 0.88
N ARG A 8 1.61 20.62 1.59
CA ARG A 8 2.35 21.75 1.00
C ARG A 8 3.55 21.32 0.14
N LEU A 9 4.12 20.13 0.38
CA LEU A 9 5.29 19.62 -0.33
C LEU A 9 4.97 18.88 -1.63
N ILE A 10 3.69 18.57 -1.84
CA ILE A 10 3.18 17.79 -2.99
C ILE A 10 2.06 18.53 -3.74
N VAL A 11 1.72 19.76 -3.31
CA VAL A 11 0.58 20.51 -3.87
C VAL A 11 0.78 20.88 -5.34
N ASP A 12 2.04 21.13 -5.73
CA ASP A 12 2.39 21.47 -7.12
C ASP A 12 2.32 20.25 -8.04
N ASP A 13 2.49 19.05 -7.46
CA ASP A 13 2.39 17.78 -8.16
C ASP A 13 0.97 17.19 -8.09
N ALA A 14 0.05 17.83 -7.38
CA ALA A 14 -1.27 17.29 -7.09
C ALA A 14 -2.13 17.20 -8.36
N SER A 15 -2.51 15.96 -8.70
CA SER A 15 -3.55 15.64 -9.67
C SER A 15 -4.80 15.13 -8.95
N ASP A 16 -5.89 14.95 -9.69
CA ASP A 16 -7.17 14.45 -9.17
C ASP A 16 -7.08 12.98 -8.69
N GLY A 17 -5.98 12.27 -8.98
CA GLY A 17 -5.81 10.87 -8.63
C GLY A 17 -4.38 10.50 -8.24
N ALA A 18 -4.26 9.56 -7.32
CA ALA A 18 -3.01 9.01 -6.82
C ALA A 18 -2.93 7.50 -7.05
N SER A 19 -1.70 6.98 -7.00
CA SER A 19 -1.45 5.54 -6.91
C SER A 19 -0.79 5.17 -5.59
N LEU A 20 -1.29 4.13 -4.94
CA LEU A 20 -0.74 3.58 -3.70
C LEU A 20 -0.14 2.20 -3.99
N ASN A 21 1.15 2.02 -3.69
CA ASN A 21 1.85 0.76 -3.89
C ASN A 21 2.16 0.14 -2.53
N THR A 22 1.91 -1.15 -2.38
CA THR A 22 2.29 -1.94 -1.21
C THR A 22 3.12 -3.14 -1.65
N SER A 23 3.63 -3.91 -0.69
CA SER A 23 4.30 -5.18 -0.98
C SER A 23 3.39 -6.21 -1.68
N VAL A 24 2.06 -6.02 -1.59
CA VAL A 24 1.08 -6.93 -2.21
C VAL A 24 0.37 -6.37 -3.43
N GLY A 25 0.35 -5.07 -3.66
CA GLY A 25 -0.50 -4.54 -4.74
C GLY A 25 -0.15 -3.14 -5.18
N CYS A 26 -0.68 -2.79 -6.34
CA CYS A 26 -0.73 -1.43 -6.85
C CYS A 26 -2.20 -1.04 -6.96
N TYR A 27 -2.59 0.04 -6.27
CA TYR A 27 -3.93 0.59 -6.27
C TYR A 27 -3.89 1.89 -7.05
N GLN A 28 -4.51 1.89 -8.23
CA GLN A 28 -4.54 3.04 -9.13
C GLN A 28 -5.87 3.80 -9.00
N ASN A 29 -5.88 5.05 -9.47
CA ASN A 29 -7.08 5.90 -9.51
C ASN A 29 -7.71 6.15 -8.12
N ILE A 30 -6.87 6.28 -7.08
CA ILE A 30 -7.33 6.74 -5.77
C ILE A 30 -7.57 8.23 -5.86
N GLU A 31 -8.81 8.67 -5.78
CA GLU A 31 -9.15 10.08 -5.89
C GLU A 31 -8.53 10.89 -4.75
N VAL A 32 -7.98 12.04 -5.09
CA VAL A 32 -7.42 12.99 -4.13
C VAL A 32 -8.31 14.22 -4.11
N LEU A 33 -8.98 14.44 -2.98
CA LEU A 33 -9.73 15.66 -2.76
C LEU A 33 -8.87 16.65 -1.98
N LYS A 34 -8.96 17.91 -2.41
CA LYS A 34 -8.32 19.05 -1.78
C LYS A 34 -9.38 20.10 -1.48
N ASP A 35 -9.48 20.47 -0.21
CA ASP A 35 -10.19 21.67 0.22
C ASP A 35 -9.17 22.78 0.54
N SER A 36 -9.65 23.92 1.02
CA SER A 36 -8.79 25.09 1.31
C SER A 36 -7.71 24.82 2.37
N TYR A 37 -7.87 23.80 3.22
CA TYR A 37 -6.99 23.53 4.36
C TYR A 37 -6.49 22.08 4.44
N SER A 38 -7.05 21.18 3.63
CA SER A 38 -6.92 19.74 3.80
C SER A 38 -6.77 19.05 2.46
N MET A 39 -6.02 17.95 2.47
CA MET A 39 -5.90 17.03 1.34
C MET A 39 -6.10 15.61 1.88
N PHE A 40 -6.87 14.78 1.17
CA PHE A 40 -7.13 13.41 1.60
C PHE A 40 -7.47 12.49 0.43
N PHE A 41 -7.15 11.21 0.61
CA PHE A 41 -7.62 10.15 -0.29
C PHE A 41 -9.11 9.92 -0.05
N HIS A 42 -9.87 9.90 -1.13
CA HIS A 42 -11.32 9.79 -1.10
C HIS A 42 -11.77 8.51 -1.80
N ASN A 43 -12.28 8.58 -3.04
CA ASN A 43 -12.71 7.39 -3.76
C ASN A 43 -11.54 6.41 -3.96
N GLY A 44 -11.81 5.12 -3.72
CA GLY A 44 -10.79 4.05 -3.72
C GLY A 44 -10.07 3.84 -2.37
N TRP A 45 -10.05 4.84 -1.48
CA TRP A 45 -9.42 4.70 -0.15
C TRP A 45 -10.06 3.61 0.70
N ARG A 46 -11.39 3.54 0.71
CA ARG A 46 -12.14 2.52 1.47
C ARG A 46 -11.77 1.10 1.03
N ALA A 47 -11.70 0.85 -0.28
CA ALA A 47 -11.33 -0.45 -0.82
C ALA A 47 -9.89 -0.84 -0.45
N PHE A 48 -8.98 0.14 -0.42
CA PHE A 48 -7.62 -0.05 0.09
C PHE A 48 -7.61 -0.46 1.56
N VAL A 49 -8.39 0.22 2.41
CA VAL A 49 -8.53 -0.08 3.84
C VAL A 49 -9.10 -1.49 4.07
N GLU A 50 -10.15 -1.86 3.35
CA GLU A 50 -10.81 -3.17 3.44
C GLU A 50 -9.87 -4.30 2.99
N HIS A 51 -9.19 -4.15 1.85
CA HIS A 51 -8.28 -5.17 1.33
C HIS A 51 -7.10 -5.46 2.25
N HIS A 52 -6.60 -4.44 2.94
CA HIS A 52 -5.48 -4.58 3.88
C HIS A 52 -5.93 -4.91 5.32
N SER A 53 -7.24 -5.09 5.53
CA SER A 53 -7.85 -5.35 6.83
C SER A 53 -7.34 -4.37 7.89
N LEU A 54 -7.20 -3.09 7.52
CA LEU A 54 -6.63 -2.06 8.39
C LEU A 54 -7.50 -1.83 9.61
N GLN A 55 -6.87 -1.84 10.78
CA GLN A 55 -7.54 -1.61 12.05
C GLN A 55 -7.16 -0.25 12.64
N ILE A 56 -7.97 0.21 13.59
CA ILE A 56 -7.62 1.38 14.41
C ILE A 56 -6.32 1.06 15.17
N GLU A 57 -5.48 2.08 15.37
CA GLU A 57 -4.14 1.99 16.00
C GLU A 57 -3.05 1.35 15.13
N GLU A 58 -3.34 1.04 13.87
CA GLU A 58 -2.31 0.69 12.89
C GLU A 58 -1.73 1.94 12.23
N PHE A 59 -0.46 1.87 11.84
CA PHE A 59 0.26 3.02 11.29
C PHE A 59 0.61 2.79 9.83
N LEU A 60 0.35 3.78 8.99
CA LEU A 60 0.72 3.74 7.59
C LEU A 60 1.83 4.74 7.34
N VAL A 61 2.95 4.26 6.78
CA VAL A 61 4.05 5.11 6.34
C VAL A 61 3.97 5.25 4.83
N PHE A 62 3.71 6.47 4.37
CA PHE A 62 3.66 6.84 2.97
C PHE A 62 5.00 7.44 2.58
N ARG A 63 5.63 6.90 1.54
CA ARG A 63 6.79 7.49 0.86
C ARG A 63 6.37 8.04 -0.47
N TYR A 64 6.56 9.33 -0.66
CA TYR A 64 6.31 10.04 -1.90
C TYR A 64 7.60 10.21 -2.69
N ASP A 65 7.60 9.70 -3.92
CA ASP A 65 8.74 9.77 -4.85
C ASP A 65 8.46 10.67 -6.07
N GLY A 66 7.31 11.36 -6.12
CA GLY A 66 6.85 12.17 -7.25
C GLY A 66 5.53 11.66 -7.86
N ASP A 67 4.98 12.42 -8.81
CA ASP A 67 3.88 12.00 -9.72
C ASP A 67 2.63 11.43 -9.02
N MET A 68 2.29 11.91 -7.82
CA MET A 68 1.19 11.39 -6.99
C MET A 68 1.25 9.87 -6.76
N GLN A 69 2.47 9.34 -6.69
CA GLN A 69 2.73 7.94 -6.42
C GLN A 69 3.34 7.77 -5.03
N PHE A 70 2.73 6.88 -4.26
CA PHE A 70 3.11 6.62 -2.89
C PHE A 70 3.43 5.15 -2.69
N ASP A 71 4.61 4.86 -2.16
CA ASP A 71 4.86 3.55 -1.56
C ASP A 71 4.35 3.57 -0.12
N VAL A 72 3.55 2.58 0.25
CA VAL A 72 2.87 2.48 1.54
C VAL A 72 3.35 1.23 2.27
N LYS A 73 3.85 1.43 3.48
CA LYS A 73 4.13 0.37 4.45
C LYS A 73 3.11 0.43 5.57
N ILE A 74 2.61 -0.73 5.98
CA ILE A 74 1.59 -0.87 7.00
C ILE A 74 2.25 -1.50 8.22
N PHE A 75 2.00 -0.94 9.40
CA PHE A 75 2.52 -1.42 10.67
C PHE A 75 1.36 -1.71 11.61
N ASP A 76 1.41 -2.84 12.30
CA ASP A 76 0.46 -3.15 13.36
C ASP A 76 0.67 -2.22 14.57
N ARG A 77 -0.22 -2.32 15.55
CA ARG A 77 -0.14 -1.56 16.81
C ARG A 77 1.15 -1.77 17.61
N SER A 78 1.88 -2.86 17.36
CA SER A 78 3.19 -3.12 17.99
C SER A 78 4.33 -2.36 17.28
N GLY A 79 4.05 -1.71 16.16
CA GLY A 79 5.04 -1.08 15.30
C GLY A 79 5.79 -2.07 14.41
N CYS A 80 5.31 -3.31 14.30
CA CYS A 80 5.87 -4.31 13.39
C CYS A 80 5.22 -4.17 12.01
N GLU A 81 6.03 -4.23 10.94
CA GLU A 81 5.52 -4.15 9.57
C GLU A 81 4.62 -5.37 9.28
N LYS A 82 3.38 -5.11 8.85
CA LYS A 82 2.44 -6.14 8.38
C LYS A 82 2.90 -6.60 7.00
N ILE A 83 3.58 -7.75 6.98
CA ILE A 83 3.99 -8.40 5.72
C ILE A 83 2.85 -9.30 5.27
N CYS A 84 2.11 -8.87 4.25
CA CYS A 84 1.21 -9.77 3.55
C CYS A 84 1.98 -10.56 2.49
N PHE A 85 1.74 -11.87 2.43
CA PHE A 85 2.27 -12.74 1.40
C PHE A 85 1.19 -12.98 0.35
N LYS A 86 1.56 -12.85 -0.94
CA LYS A 86 0.73 -13.43 -2.00
C LYS A 86 0.86 -14.95 -1.89
N PRO A 87 -0.24 -15.71 -1.70
CA PRO A 87 -0.15 -17.15 -1.85
C PRO A 87 0.34 -17.43 -3.27
N VAL A 88 1.49 -18.09 -3.37
CA VAL A 88 1.94 -18.66 -4.63
C VAL A 88 0.91 -19.73 -4.96
N GLN A 89 0.16 -19.55 -6.05
CA GLN A 89 -0.64 -20.62 -6.65
C GLN A 89 0.37 -21.67 -7.13
N MET A 90 0.67 -22.64 -6.27
CA MET A 90 1.41 -23.83 -6.68
C MET A 90 0.37 -24.82 -7.18
N ASP A 91 0.39 -25.11 -8.48
CA ASP A 91 -0.26 -26.30 -9.02
C ASP A 91 0.15 -27.50 -8.17
N ASP A 92 -0.82 -28.32 -7.77
CA ASP A 92 -0.68 -29.44 -6.86
C ASP A 92 0.59 -30.26 -7.11
N LYS A 93 1.64 -30.04 -6.30
CA LYS A 93 2.52 -31.05 -5.70
C LYS A 93 3.70 -30.41 -4.97
N LYS A 94 3.77 -30.74 -3.68
CA LYS A 94 4.87 -30.58 -2.72
C LYS A 94 4.81 -29.29 -1.90
N SER A 95 4.28 -29.46 -0.69
CA SER A 95 4.37 -28.50 0.40
C SER A 95 5.82 -28.06 0.60
N ILE A 96 6.08 -26.77 0.38
CA ILE A 96 7.23 -26.13 1.00
C ILE A 96 6.70 -25.59 2.32
N SER A 97 7.03 -26.31 3.40
CA SER A 97 7.03 -25.71 4.74
C SER A 97 7.99 -24.52 4.68
N CYS A 98 7.43 -23.32 4.57
CA CYS A 98 8.19 -22.11 4.82
C CYS A 98 8.45 -22.07 6.33
N ASN A 99 9.63 -22.53 6.72
CA ASN A 99 10.24 -22.15 7.99
C ASN A 99 10.45 -20.63 7.96
N LEU A 100 9.40 -19.89 8.30
CA LEU A 100 9.50 -18.52 8.74
C LEU A 100 10.56 -18.48 9.84
N MET A 101 11.51 -17.53 9.74
CA MET A 101 12.48 -17.28 10.80
C MET A 101 11.77 -17.35 12.15
N LYS A 102 12.10 -18.40 12.92
CA LYS A 102 11.66 -18.59 14.29
C LYS A 102 12.28 -17.49 15.15
N SER A 103 11.65 -16.31 15.20
CA SER A 103 11.75 -15.39 16.33
C SER A 103 10.89 -14.17 16.10
N VAL A 104 9.57 -14.25 16.34
CA VAL A 104 8.84 -13.31 17.22
C VAL A 104 7.61 -14.06 17.73
N SER A 105 7.45 -14.04 19.04
CA SER A 105 6.43 -14.75 19.80
C SER A 105 5.06 -14.05 19.69
N ARG A 106 4.00 -14.88 19.56
CA ARG A 106 2.57 -14.62 19.83
C ARG A 106 1.76 -13.89 18.73
N SER A 107 1.04 -14.77 18.01
CA SER A 107 -0.30 -14.69 17.40
C SER A 107 -0.55 -13.80 16.17
N ASP A 108 -1.19 -14.46 15.21
CA ASP A 108 -1.95 -13.99 14.05
C ASP A 108 -1.14 -13.57 12.82
N GLY A 109 -0.89 -14.55 11.94
CA GLY A 109 -0.46 -14.27 10.57
C GLY A 109 -1.51 -13.41 9.88
N TYR A 110 -1.13 -12.21 9.45
CA TYR A 110 -2.00 -11.29 8.73
C TYR A 110 -2.22 -11.81 7.30
N MET A 111 -3.27 -12.61 7.11
CA MET A 111 -3.80 -12.89 5.78
C MET A 111 -4.69 -11.71 5.39
N CYS A 112 -4.32 -10.99 4.34
CA CYS A 112 -5.25 -10.10 3.65
C CYS A 112 -6.25 -10.99 2.90
N ASP A 113 -7.55 -10.72 3.06
CA ASP A 113 -8.63 -11.50 2.43
C ASP A 113 -8.44 -11.48 0.90
N LEU A 114 -7.95 -12.60 0.35
CA LEU A 114 -7.77 -12.79 -1.09
C LEU A 114 -9.05 -13.34 -1.70
N GLU A 115 -10.19 -12.72 -1.38
CA GLU A 115 -11.51 -13.03 -1.92
C GLU A 115 -12.24 -11.74 -2.28
N VAL A 116 -11.64 -10.89 -3.13
CA VAL A 116 -12.39 -9.83 -3.82
C VAL A 116 -12.46 -10.16 -5.30
N SER A 117 -13.69 -10.52 -5.68
CA SER A 117 -14.30 -10.56 -7.00
C SER A 117 -13.48 -9.89 -8.11
N ARG A 118 -13.37 -10.62 -9.23
CA ARG A 118 -13.05 -10.12 -10.56
C ARG A 118 -13.79 -8.79 -10.82
N ASN A 119 -13.12 -7.68 -10.57
CA ASN A 119 -13.32 -6.49 -11.37
C ASN A 119 -12.11 -6.44 -12.27
N GLU A 120 -12.31 -6.92 -13.49
CA GLU A 120 -11.33 -6.95 -14.55
C GLU A 120 -10.63 -5.59 -14.65
N CYS A 121 -9.32 -5.57 -14.40
CA CYS A 121 -8.46 -4.59 -15.04
C CYS A 121 -8.56 -4.87 -16.54
N HIS A 122 -9.46 -4.19 -17.25
CA HIS A 122 -9.48 -4.23 -18.71
C HIS A 122 -8.23 -3.52 -19.22
N GLY A 123 -7.20 -4.32 -19.43
CA GLY A 123 -5.90 -3.97 -19.94
C GLY A 123 -4.98 -5.13 -19.60
N GLU A 124 -4.44 -5.80 -20.60
CA GLU A 124 -3.52 -6.92 -20.43
C GLU A 124 -2.37 -6.50 -19.49
N VAL A 125 -2.47 -6.88 -18.21
CA VAL A 125 -1.40 -6.65 -17.23
C VAL A 125 -0.33 -7.70 -17.49
N SER A 126 0.60 -7.37 -18.37
CA SER A 126 1.87 -8.07 -18.41
C SER A 126 2.53 -7.93 -17.05
N GLN A 127 2.81 -9.07 -16.41
CA GLN A 127 3.51 -9.16 -15.12
C GLN A 127 4.93 -8.55 -15.17
N ASP A 128 5.37 -8.04 -16.33
CA ASP A 128 6.62 -7.33 -16.52
C ASP A 128 6.56 -5.81 -16.30
N SER A 129 5.38 -5.18 -16.10
CA SER A 129 5.30 -3.70 -16.09
C SER A 129 5.77 -3.03 -14.79
N CYS A 130 5.90 -3.77 -13.68
CA CYS A 130 6.46 -3.24 -12.43
C CYS A 130 7.91 -3.66 -12.18
N ARG A 131 8.76 -3.65 -13.21
CA ARG A 131 10.22 -3.55 -13.00
C ARG A 131 10.61 -2.08 -12.80
N ARG A 132 10.35 -1.54 -11.61
CA ARG A 132 11.12 -0.36 -11.17
C ARG A 132 12.41 -0.83 -10.52
N SER A 133 13.52 -0.62 -11.21
CA SER A 133 14.81 -0.54 -10.56
C SER A 133 14.66 0.44 -9.40
N ARG A 134 14.96 0.00 -8.16
CA ARG A 134 15.05 0.87 -6.98
C ARG A 134 16.14 1.91 -7.20
N LYS A 135 15.87 2.94 -8.00
CA LYS A 135 16.65 4.17 -7.99
C LYS A 135 16.16 4.92 -6.76
N LYS A 136 16.93 4.80 -5.69
CA LYS A 136 16.73 5.59 -4.47
C LYS A 136 16.76 7.06 -4.91
N CYS A 137 15.61 7.72 -4.94
CA CYS A 137 15.58 9.13 -5.23
C CYS A 137 16.05 9.84 -3.95
N ASN A 138 17.07 10.68 -4.03
CA ASN A 138 17.58 11.39 -2.85
C ASN A 138 16.59 12.44 -2.29
N SER A 139 15.42 12.60 -2.91
CA SER A 139 14.36 13.54 -2.54
C SER A 139 13.09 12.88 -1.99
N SER A 140 13.08 11.58 -1.70
CA SER A 140 11.90 10.87 -1.15
C SER A 140 11.42 11.53 0.14
N LYS A 141 10.12 11.86 0.20
CA LYS A 141 9.49 12.48 1.38
C LYS A 141 8.56 11.47 2.05
N ASN A 142 8.54 11.40 3.37
CA ASN A 142 7.69 10.45 4.09
C ASN A 142 6.69 11.16 5.01
N PHE A 143 5.50 10.58 5.19
CA PHE A 143 4.58 10.94 6.28
C PHE A 143 3.91 9.71 6.87
N VAL A 144 3.40 9.85 8.09
CA VAL A 144 2.72 8.79 8.83
C VAL A 144 1.26 9.17 9.05
N VAL A 145 0.36 8.22 8.83
CA VAL A 145 -1.05 8.30 9.21
C VAL A 145 -1.30 7.30 10.34
N LYS A 146 -2.02 7.74 11.37
CA LYS A 146 -2.49 6.94 12.51
C LYS A 146 -4.00 6.76 12.42
#